data_AF-A0A2D5IT92-F1
#
_entry.id   AF-A0A2D5IT92-F1
#
_cell.length_a   1.000
_cell.length_b   1.000
_cell.length_c   1.000
_cell.angle_alpha   90.00
_cell.angle_beta   90.00
_cell.angle_gamma   90.00
#
_symmetry.space_group_name_H-M   'P 1'
#
loop_
_entity.id
_entity.type
_entity.pdbx_description
1 polymer ?
#
loop_
_entity_poly.entity_id
_entity_poly.type
_entity_poly.pdbx_seq_one_letter_code
_entity_poly.pdbx_strand_id
1 'polypeptide(L)'
;SGGESGRTMLERTWSRPTLDVNGIHGGYTGAGAKTIIPAACTAKISCRLVPGQDPGEIEQALRKHVESMLPEEFSVEFINHGVNPAVVVPADSPWLSAAKIGLAAAYEAPAAVIGTGGSIPAVGDIQAKLGMDALLVGFGLDDDRVHSPNEKFDLRCLRGGIKSHAGMIAAFAEHRTS
;
A
#
# COMPACT_ATOMS: atom_id res chain seq x y z
N SER A 1 -7.18 10.49 -19.73
CA SER A 1 -6.42 9.93 -18.60
C SER A 1 -6.98 8.56 -18.27
N GLY A 2 -6.13 7.52 -18.22
CA GLY A 2 -6.55 6.14 -17.95
C GLY A 2 -7.06 5.95 -16.52
N GLY A 3 -7.80 4.87 -16.27
CA GLY A 3 -8.38 4.51 -14.97
C GLY A 3 -9.91 4.64 -14.92
N GLU A 4 -10.52 4.23 -13.80
CA GLU A 4 -11.98 4.14 -13.61
C GLU A 4 -12.71 5.47 -13.86
N SER A 5 -13.63 5.50 -14.83
CA SER A 5 -14.46 6.66 -15.15
C SER A 5 -15.24 7.18 -13.94
N GLY A 6 -15.35 8.51 -13.80
CA GLY A 6 -16.07 9.13 -12.69
C GLY A 6 -15.32 9.19 -11.36
N ARG A 7 -14.04 8.79 -11.32
CA ARG A 7 -13.18 8.88 -10.13
C ARG A 7 -12.01 9.83 -10.32
N THR A 8 -11.73 10.62 -9.29
CA THR A 8 -10.51 11.43 -9.18
C THR A 8 -9.26 10.55 -9.01
N MET A 9 -8.08 11.13 -9.22
CA MET A 9 -6.81 10.45 -8.96
C MET A 9 -6.69 10.00 -7.50
N LEU A 10 -7.08 10.85 -6.54
CA LEU A 10 -7.01 10.53 -5.12
C LEU A 10 -7.94 9.37 -4.75
N GLU A 11 -9.18 9.36 -5.25
CA GLU A 11 -10.09 8.24 -5.02
C GLU A 11 -9.49 6.93 -5.56
N ARG A 12 -8.96 6.95 -6.79
CA ARG A 12 -8.34 5.76 -7.39
C ARG A 12 -7.15 5.25 -6.58
N THR A 13 -6.33 6.15 -6.04
CA THR A 13 -5.14 5.78 -5.26
C THR A 13 -5.48 5.35 -3.83
N TRP A 14 -6.51 5.93 -3.21
CA TRP A 14 -6.79 5.75 -1.78
C TRP A 14 -7.87 4.73 -1.46
N SER A 15 -8.83 4.53 -2.37
CA SER A 15 -10.07 3.81 -2.05
C SER A 15 -10.59 2.90 -3.15
N ARG A 16 -9.85 2.73 -4.25
CA ARG A 16 -10.18 1.76 -5.32
C ARG A 16 -9.14 0.65 -5.39
N PRO A 17 -9.56 -0.62 -5.60
CA PRO A 17 -8.63 -1.72 -5.75
C PRO A 17 -7.91 -1.66 -7.10
N THR A 18 -6.74 -2.29 -7.19
CA THR A 18 -5.99 -2.45 -8.45
C THR A 18 -5.64 -3.91 -8.70
N LEU A 19 -5.36 -4.22 -9.97
CA LEU A 19 -4.66 -5.42 -10.39
C LEU A 19 -3.57 -4.99 -11.36
N ASP A 20 -2.32 -5.25 -10.99
CA ASP A 20 -1.14 -4.78 -11.70
C ASP A 20 -0.32 -5.96 -12.20
N VAL A 21 0.01 -5.96 -13.49
CA VAL A 21 0.97 -6.90 -14.09
C VAL A 21 2.36 -6.31 -13.95
N ASN A 22 3.11 -6.78 -12.96
CA ASN A 22 4.44 -6.27 -12.62
C ASN A 22 5.51 -6.74 -13.61
N GLY A 23 5.25 -7.83 -14.31
CA GLY A 23 6.15 -8.34 -15.34
C GLY A 23 5.70 -9.69 -15.89
N ILE A 24 6.13 -9.96 -17.12
CA ILE A 24 5.95 -11.25 -17.79
C ILE A 24 7.34 -11.68 -18.26
N HIS A 25 7.71 -12.92 -17.95
CA HIS A 25 8.99 -13.50 -18.36
C HIS A 25 8.78 -14.86 -19.00
N GLY A 26 9.42 -15.09 -20.14
CA GLY A 26 9.39 -16.37 -20.86
C GLY A 26 10.24 -16.31 -22.12
N GLY A 27 10.73 -17.46 -22.58
CA GLY A 27 11.49 -17.53 -23.83
C GLY A 27 12.85 -16.84 -23.77
N TYR A 28 13.18 -16.09 -24.83
CA TYR A 28 14.45 -15.37 -24.95
C TYR A 28 14.26 -13.90 -24.58
N THR A 29 14.94 -13.45 -23.52
CA THR A 29 14.86 -12.06 -23.01
C THR A 29 16.17 -11.29 -23.16
N GLY A 30 17.12 -11.82 -23.92
CA GLY A 30 18.40 -11.16 -24.22
C GLY A 30 18.33 -10.22 -25.42
N ALA A 31 19.43 -9.54 -25.72
CA ALA A 31 19.53 -8.69 -26.90
C ALA A 31 19.50 -9.51 -28.21
N GLY A 32 19.04 -8.91 -29.30
CA GLY A 32 18.93 -9.57 -30.61
C GLY A 32 17.68 -10.44 -30.73
N ALA A 33 17.71 -11.42 -31.64
CA ALA A 33 16.54 -12.24 -31.97
C ALA A 33 16.82 -13.73 -31.80
N LYS A 34 15.79 -14.48 -31.36
CA LYS A 34 15.81 -15.94 -31.30
C LYS A 34 14.44 -16.48 -31.73
N THR A 35 14.40 -17.27 -32.79
CA THR A 35 13.16 -17.84 -33.35
C THR A 35 12.78 -19.12 -32.61
N ILE A 36 12.21 -18.95 -31.42
CA ILE A 36 11.73 -20.06 -30.58
C ILE A 36 10.26 -19.87 -30.21
N ILE A 37 9.59 -20.98 -29.90
CA ILE A 37 8.33 -20.97 -29.16
C ILE A 37 8.68 -21.30 -27.70
N PRO A 38 8.45 -20.39 -26.74
CA PRO A 38 8.71 -20.67 -25.33
C PRO A 38 7.81 -21.79 -24.82
N ALA A 39 8.39 -22.77 -24.13
CA ALA A 39 7.61 -23.86 -23.52
C ALA A 39 6.87 -23.44 -22.23
N ALA A 40 7.28 -22.32 -21.60
CA ALA A 40 6.67 -21.79 -20.39
C ALA A 40 6.86 -20.27 -20.32
N CYS A 41 5.99 -19.62 -19.56
CA CYS A 41 6.13 -18.23 -19.14
C CYS A 41 5.63 -18.06 -17.69
N THR A 42 6.00 -16.95 -17.08
CA THR A 42 5.57 -16.55 -15.75
C THR A 42 5.10 -15.11 -15.80
N ALA A 43 3.96 -14.82 -15.17
CA ALA A 43 3.51 -13.47 -14.92
C ALA A 43 3.56 -13.20 -13.41
N LYS A 44 4.03 -12.01 -13.02
CA LYS A 44 3.96 -11.53 -11.64
C LYS A 44 2.85 -10.51 -11.53
N ILE A 45 1.81 -10.83 -10.77
CA ILE A 45 0.64 -9.97 -10.56
C ILE A 45 0.58 -9.56 -9.10
N SER A 46 0.15 -8.33 -8.84
CA SER A 46 -0.17 -7.85 -7.50
C SER A 46 -1.55 -7.18 -7.53
N CYS A 47 -2.26 -7.26 -6.41
CA CYS A 47 -3.53 -6.56 -6.23
C CYS A 47 -3.40 -5.60 -5.04
N ARG A 48 -3.86 -4.37 -5.19
CA ARG A 48 -4.12 -3.49 -4.04
C ARG A 48 -5.56 -3.70 -3.61
N LEU A 49 -5.74 -4.04 -2.34
CA LEU A 49 -7.04 -4.26 -1.73
C LEU A 49 -7.51 -3.00 -1.00
N VAL A 50 -8.81 -2.88 -0.82
CA VAL A 50 -9.46 -1.81 -0.05
C VAL A 50 -10.30 -2.40 1.08
N PRO A 51 -10.65 -1.63 2.13
CA PRO A 51 -11.39 -2.14 3.28
C PRO A 51 -12.68 -2.87 2.88
N GLY A 52 -12.96 -3.99 3.54
CA GLY A 52 -14.12 -4.85 3.28
C GLY A 52 -13.89 -5.95 2.25
N GLN A 53 -12.71 -6.03 1.62
CA GLN A 53 -12.34 -7.17 0.77
C GLN A 53 -11.64 -8.24 1.61
N ASP A 54 -12.04 -9.52 1.42
CA ASP A 54 -11.28 -10.65 1.93
C ASP A 54 -10.14 -11.01 0.97
N PRO A 55 -8.87 -10.94 1.39
CA PRO A 55 -7.74 -11.23 0.53
C PRO A 55 -7.75 -12.66 -0.05
N GLY A 56 -8.26 -13.65 0.69
CA GLY A 56 -8.35 -15.04 0.25
C GLY A 56 -9.41 -15.24 -0.83
N GLU A 57 -10.57 -14.61 -0.69
CA GLU A 57 -11.61 -14.60 -1.73
C GLU A 57 -11.12 -13.95 -3.03
N ILE A 58 -10.38 -12.85 -2.94
CA ILE A 58 -9.81 -12.19 -4.12
C ILE A 58 -8.77 -13.07 -4.81
N GLU A 59 -7.90 -13.74 -4.04
CA GLU A 59 -6.93 -14.68 -4.60
C GLU A 59 -7.63 -15.85 -5.31
N GLN A 60 -8.64 -16.45 -4.69
CA GLN A 60 -9.40 -17.55 -5.27
C GLN A 60 -10.15 -17.11 -6.53
N ALA A 61 -10.76 -15.93 -6.53
CA ALA A 61 -11.43 -15.38 -7.70
C ALA A 61 -10.45 -15.17 -8.87
N LEU A 62 -9.24 -14.66 -8.59
CA LEU A 62 -8.20 -14.48 -9.60
C LEU A 62 -7.73 -15.82 -10.18
N ARG A 63 -7.45 -16.82 -9.32
CA ARG A 63 -7.05 -18.17 -9.73
C ARG A 63 -8.09 -18.80 -10.64
N LYS A 64 -9.35 -18.80 -10.21
CA LYS A 64 -10.48 -19.31 -10.98
C LYS A 64 -10.63 -18.62 -12.33
N HIS A 65 -10.44 -17.30 -12.38
CA HIS A 65 -10.51 -16.55 -13.62
C HIS A 65 -9.40 -16.97 -14.60
N VAL A 66 -8.15 -17.08 -14.13
CA VAL A 66 -7.02 -17.53 -14.96
C VAL A 66 -7.23 -18.96 -15.46
N GLU A 67 -7.64 -19.88 -14.58
CA GLU A 67 -7.93 -21.27 -14.94
C GLU A 67 -9.05 -21.37 -15.98
N SER A 68 -10.09 -20.52 -15.88
CA SER A 68 -11.20 -20.51 -16.85
C SER A 68 -10.81 -20.06 -18.26
N MET A 69 -9.66 -19.40 -18.40
CA MET A 69 -9.12 -18.95 -19.68
C MET A 69 -8.05 -19.88 -20.24
N LEU A 70 -7.66 -20.93 -19.51
CA LEU A 70 -6.56 -21.80 -19.88
C LEU A 70 -7.04 -22.85 -20.90
N PRO A 71 -6.38 -22.98 -22.07
CA PRO A 71 -6.67 -24.07 -22.99
C PRO A 71 -6.28 -25.43 -22.38
N GLU A 72 -6.91 -26.52 -22.84
CA GLU A 72 -6.75 -27.87 -22.26
C GLU A 72 -5.29 -28.37 -22.27
N GLU A 73 -4.48 -27.93 -23.24
CA GLU A 73 -3.08 -28.34 -23.40
C GLU A 73 -2.10 -27.59 -22.48
N PHE A 74 -2.58 -26.61 -21.73
CA PHE A 74 -1.76 -25.79 -20.84
C PHE A 74 -2.04 -26.09 -19.38
N SER A 75 -1.04 -25.86 -18.53
CA SER A 75 -1.17 -25.92 -17.08
C SER A 75 -0.67 -24.61 -16.47
N VAL A 76 -1.17 -24.30 -15.27
CA VAL A 76 -0.78 -23.11 -14.52
C VAL A 76 -0.44 -23.51 -13.09
N GLU A 77 0.64 -22.94 -12.57
CA GLU A 77 1.00 -23.00 -11.16
C GLU A 77 0.91 -21.58 -10.58
N PHE A 78 0.39 -21.46 -9.37
CA PHE A 78 0.25 -20.19 -8.69
C PHE A 78 1.11 -20.17 -7.42
N ILE A 79 2.09 -19.28 -7.40
CA ILE A 79 2.95 -19.04 -6.24
C ILE A 79 2.48 -17.76 -5.56
N ASN A 80 2.11 -17.86 -4.29
CA ASN A 80 1.67 -16.71 -3.50
C ASN A 80 2.83 -16.15 -2.67
N HIS A 81 3.04 -14.83 -2.75
CA HIS A 81 4.10 -14.11 -2.05
C HIS A 81 3.60 -13.23 -0.89
N GLY A 82 2.29 -13.12 -0.68
CA GLY A 82 1.73 -12.35 0.42
C GLY A 82 0.24 -12.06 0.26
N VAL A 83 -0.48 -12.21 1.36
CA VAL A 83 -1.92 -11.98 1.47
C VAL A 83 -2.13 -11.12 2.70
N ASN A 84 -2.54 -9.86 2.49
CA ASN A 84 -2.73 -8.92 3.59
C ASN A 84 -4.01 -8.11 3.38
N PRO A 85 -4.84 -7.93 4.41
CA PRO A 85 -6.01 -7.08 4.32
C PRO A 85 -5.60 -5.61 4.19
N ALA A 86 -6.50 -4.81 3.62
CA ALA A 86 -6.41 -3.37 3.72
C ALA A 86 -6.68 -2.93 5.17
N VAL A 87 -5.98 -1.90 5.64
CA VAL A 87 -6.19 -1.35 6.98
C VAL A 87 -6.72 0.06 6.88
N VAL A 88 -7.67 0.38 7.76
CA VAL A 88 -8.22 1.71 7.93
C VAL A 88 -8.23 2.04 9.42
N VAL A 89 -7.79 3.25 9.74
CA VAL A 89 -8.00 3.84 11.07
C VAL A 89 -9.32 4.64 11.00
N PRO A 90 -10.25 4.46 11.95
CA PRO A 90 -11.48 5.23 12.00
C PRO A 90 -11.20 6.74 12.00
N ALA A 91 -11.96 7.50 11.21
CA ALA A 91 -11.79 8.95 11.08
C ALA A 91 -12.12 9.71 12.38
N ASP A 92 -12.96 9.12 13.22
CA ASP A 92 -13.35 9.59 14.55
C ASP A 92 -12.45 9.05 15.67
N SER A 93 -11.36 8.34 15.33
CA SER A 93 -10.41 7.85 16.33
C SER A 93 -9.87 9.02 17.17
N PRO A 94 -9.95 8.94 18.50
CA PRO A 94 -9.42 10.01 19.35
C PRO A 94 -7.89 10.10 19.24
N TRP A 95 -7.22 8.98 18.95
CA TRP A 95 -5.78 8.93 18.71
C TRP A 95 -5.41 9.65 17.41
N LEU A 96 -6.23 9.54 16.36
CA LEU A 96 -6.02 10.31 15.12
C LEU A 96 -6.15 11.81 15.40
N SER A 97 -7.15 12.21 16.18
CA SER A 97 -7.35 13.60 16.58
C SER A 97 -6.16 14.14 17.38
N ALA A 98 -5.69 13.40 18.38
CA ALA A 98 -4.52 13.78 19.17
C ALA A 98 -3.22 13.84 18.33
N ALA A 99 -3.04 12.91 17.38
CA ALA A 99 -1.89 12.92 16.49
C ALA A 99 -1.87 14.20 15.61
N LYS A 100 -3.03 14.62 15.09
CA LYS A 100 -3.16 15.85 14.31
C LYS A 100 -2.78 17.10 15.12
N ILE A 101 -3.13 17.15 16.40
CA ILE A 101 -2.74 18.24 17.31
C ILE A 101 -1.21 18.27 17.46
N GLY A 102 -0.61 17.12 17.77
CA GLY A 102 0.85 17.01 17.92
C GLY A 102 1.63 17.38 16.65
N LEU A 103 1.12 17.00 15.48
CA LEU A 103 1.71 17.34 14.18
C LEU A 103 1.59 18.84 13.86
N ALA A 104 0.42 19.44 14.13
CA ALA A 104 0.19 20.86 13.87
C ALA A 104 1.13 21.76 14.67
N ALA A 105 1.49 21.36 15.90
CA ALA A 105 2.46 22.07 16.71
C ALA A 105 3.89 22.06 16.12
N ALA A 106 4.25 21.03 15.34
CA ALA A 106 5.59 20.88 14.78
C ALA A 106 5.79 21.61 13.45
N TYR A 107 4.74 21.70 12.63
CA TYR A 107 4.77 22.27 11.28
C TYR A 107 3.97 23.57 11.13
N GLU A 108 3.32 24.06 12.18
CA GLU A 108 2.48 25.27 12.18
C GLU A 108 1.38 25.24 11.10
N ALA A 109 0.94 24.04 10.73
CA ALA A 109 -0.05 23.80 9.70
C ALA A 109 -0.93 22.60 10.07
N PRO A 110 -2.22 22.57 9.69
CA PRO A 110 -3.08 21.42 9.93
C PRO A 110 -2.54 20.15 9.25
N ALA A 111 -2.48 19.05 10.00
CA ALA A 111 -2.13 17.76 9.43
C ALA A 111 -3.22 17.26 8.47
N ALA A 112 -2.82 16.88 7.25
CA ALA A 112 -3.70 16.25 6.29
C ALA A 112 -3.96 14.79 6.68
N VAL A 113 -5.20 14.33 6.49
CA VAL A 113 -5.56 12.91 6.59
C VAL A 113 -5.62 12.37 5.17
N ILE A 114 -4.81 11.36 4.88
CA ILE A 114 -4.65 10.81 3.53
C ILE A 114 -4.80 9.30 3.55
N GLY A 115 -5.22 8.74 2.42
CA GLY A 115 -5.02 7.32 2.11
C GLY A 115 -3.68 7.09 1.40
N THR A 116 -3.32 5.83 1.23
CA THR A 116 -2.16 5.43 0.42
C THR A 116 -2.40 4.09 -0.25
N GLY A 117 -1.89 3.91 -1.47
CA GLY A 117 -1.86 2.63 -2.17
C GLY A 117 -0.70 1.73 -1.73
N GLY A 118 0.17 2.20 -0.81
CA GLY A 118 1.24 1.40 -0.23
C GLY A 118 0.73 0.30 0.70
N SER A 119 1.63 -0.59 1.11
CA SER A 119 1.29 -1.64 2.08
C SER A 119 2.39 -1.82 3.10
N ILE A 120 2.01 -1.91 4.38
CA ILE A 120 2.88 -2.21 5.51
C ILE A 120 2.21 -3.36 6.27
N PRO A 121 2.53 -4.63 5.96
CA PRO A 121 1.87 -5.81 6.54
C PRO A 121 1.79 -5.81 8.08
N ALA A 122 2.84 -5.29 8.73
CA ALA A 122 2.91 -5.19 10.18
C ALA A 122 1.73 -4.41 10.81
N VAL A 123 1.12 -3.47 10.08
CA VAL A 123 -0.02 -2.68 10.56
C VAL A 123 -1.27 -3.56 10.72
N GLY A 124 -1.54 -4.43 9.74
CA GLY A 124 -2.65 -5.38 9.82
C GLY A 124 -2.40 -6.42 10.91
N ASP A 125 -1.15 -6.86 11.07
CA ASP A 125 -0.74 -7.78 12.13
C ASP A 125 -0.96 -7.21 13.54
N ILE A 126 -0.63 -5.93 13.77
CA ILE A 126 -0.87 -5.25 15.06
C ILE A 126 -2.37 -5.29 15.39
N GLN A 127 -3.23 -4.95 14.43
CA GLN A 127 -4.66 -4.95 14.64
C GLN A 127 -5.18 -6.37 14.89
N ALA A 128 -4.79 -7.35 14.08
CA ALA A 128 -5.26 -8.73 14.20
C ALA A 128 -4.79 -9.41 15.50
N LYS A 129 -3.55 -9.16 15.93
CA LYS A 129 -2.94 -9.85 17.09
C LYS A 129 -3.17 -9.14 18.41
N LEU A 130 -3.21 -7.80 18.40
CA LEU A 130 -3.29 -6.98 19.62
C LEU A 130 -4.62 -6.25 19.77
N GLY A 131 -5.47 -6.22 18.74
CA GLY A 131 -6.73 -5.47 18.76
C GLY A 131 -6.52 -3.95 18.82
N MET A 132 -5.35 -3.47 18.40
CA MET A 132 -4.97 -2.06 18.46
C MET A 132 -4.94 -1.43 17.07
N ASP A 133 -5.46 -0.22 16.95
CA ASP A 133 -5.25 0.60 15.76
C ASP A 133 -3.78 1.01 15.66
N ALA A 134 -3.22 0.98 14.45
CA ALA A 134 -1.88 1.51 14.18
C ALA A 134 -1.98 2.76 13.30
N LEU A 135 -1.72 3.92 13.90
CA LEU A 135 -1.65 5.19 13.18
C LEU A 135 -0.33 5.28 12.41
N LEU A 136 -0.45 5.45 11.08
CA LEU A 136 0.69 5.72 10.22
C LEU A 136 0.89 7.23 10.10
N VAL A 137 2.08 7.68 10.46
CA VAL A 137 2.49 9.08 10.36
C VAL A 137 3.79 9.13 9.55
N GLY A 138 3.72 9.74 8.37
CA GLY A 138 4.83 9.85 7.43
C GLY A 138 5.35 11.28 7.33
N PHE A 139 6.65 11.41 7.08
CA PHE A 139 7.33 12.70 6.87
C PHE A 139 8.06 12.77 5.52
N GLY A 140 8.01 11.68 4.74
CA GLY A 140 8.60 11.65 3.41
C GLY A 140 7.86 12.55 2.44
N LEU A 141 8.59 13.03 1.43
CA LEU A 141 8.07 13.81 0.33
C LEU A 141 7.94 12.93 -0.92
N ASP A 142 7.06 13.32 -1.86
CA ASP A 142 6.82 12.57 -3.10
C ASP A 142 8.09 12.38 -3.95
N ASP A 143 9.08 13.27 -3.80
CA ASP A 143 10.34 13.24 -4.52
C ASP A 143 11.47 12.52 -3.78
N ASP A 144 11.19 11.82 -2.67
CA ASP A 144 12.19 11.05 -1.90
C ASP A 144 12.66 9.78 -2.61
N ARG A 145 11.96 9.32 -3.65
CA ARG A 145 12.37 8.22 -4.53
C ARG A 145 12.64 6.90 -3.79
N VAL A 146 11.79 6.56 -2.83
CA VAL A 146 11.89 5.31 -2.07
C VAL A 146 12.02 4.12 -3.05
N HIS A 147 13.05 3.29 -2.86
CA HIS A 147 13.41 2.15 -3.72
C HIS A 147 13.90 2.50 -5.13
N SER A 148 14.33 3.74 -5.38
CA SER A 148 14.83 4.19 -6.68
C SER A 148 16.19 4.88 -6.56
N PRO A 149 16.97 4.99 -7.66
CA PRO A 149 18.25 5.70 -7.64
C PRO A 149 18.13 7.16 -7.17
N ASN A 150 19.10 7.59 -6.38
CA ASN A 150 19.11 8.89 -5.69
C ASN A 150 17.95 9.05 -4.69
N GLU A 151 17.61 7.99 -3.96
CA GLU A 151 16.78 8.07 -2.76
C GLU A 151 17.36 9.09 -1.78
N LYS A 152 16.50 9.96 -1.22
CA LYS A 152 16.89 11.02 -0.29
C LYS A 152 15.88 11.16 0.83
N PHE A 153 16.24 11.94 1.85
CA PHE A 153 15.30 12.40 2.86
C PHE A 153 15.62 13.84 3.27
N ASP A 154 14.63 14.72 3.25
CA ASP A 154 14.82 16.14 3.55
C ASP A 154 15.11 16.37 5.05
N LEU A 155 16.14 17.16 5.37
CA LEU A 155 16.51 17.44 6.75
C LEU A 155 15.44 18.25 7.52
N ARG A 156 14.60 19.02 6.82
CA ARG A 156 13.43 19.68 7.40
C ARG A 156 12.39 18.65 7.81
N CYS A 157 12.18 17.62 6.99
CA CYS A 157 11.32 16.49 7.33
C CYS A 157 11.86 15.69 8.51
N LEU A 158 13.18 15.47 8.58
CA LEU A 158 13.81 14.82 9.75
C LEU A 158 13.57 15.61 11.04
N ARG A 159 13.88 16.91 11.02
CA ARG A 159 13.72 17.79 12.19
C ARG A 159 12.26 17.96 12.58
N GLY A 160 11.38 18.13 11.60
CA GLY A 160 9.93 18.21 11.79
C GLY A 160 9.36 16.90 12.34
N GLY A 161 9.85 15.75 11.86
CA GLY A 161 9.47 14.43 12.35
C GLY A 161 9.84 14.22 13.82
N ILE A 162 11.04 14.63 14.23
CA ILE A 162 11.45 14.59 15.65
C ILE A 162 10.50 15.42 16.52
N LYS A 163 10.24 16.67 16.13
CA LYS A 163 9.31 17.55 16.85
C LYS A 163 7.89 16.99 16.89
N SER A 164 7.42 16.46 15.76
CA SER A 164 6.10 15.86 15.62
C SER A 164 5.94 14.67 16.55
N HIS A 165 6.96 13.80 16.65
CA HIS A 165 6.90 12.65 17.54
C HIS A 165 6.78 13.09 19.01
N ALA A 166 7.56 14.09 19.43
CA ALA A 166 7.43 14.66 20.78
C ALA A 166 6.04 15.29 21.01
N GLY A 167 5.52 16.05 20.06
CA GLY A 167 4.20 16.67 20.12
C GLY A 167 3.07 15.65 20.19
N MET A 168 3.16 14.57 19.41
CA MET A 168 2.17 13.47 19.45
C MET A 168 2.18 12.74 20.79
N ILE A 169 3.36 12.43 21.34
CA ILE A 169 3.46 11.80 22.67
C ILE A 169 2.82 12.69 23.74
N ALA A 170 3.07 14.00 23.72
CA ALA A 170 2.45 14.95 24.65
C ALA A 170 0.92 14.96 24.51
N ALA A 171 0.41 15.08 23.27
CA ALA A 171 -1.03 15.07 23.00
C ALA A 171 -1.71 13.75 23.41
N PHE A 172 -1.03 12.62 23.21
CA PHE A 172 -1.51 11.31 23.66
C PHE A 172 -1.56 11.20 25.19
N ALA A 173 -0.60 11.78 25.90
CA ALA A 173 -0.57 11.79 27.35
C ALA A 173 -1.73 12.61 27.93
N GLU A 174 -1.99 13.81 27.38
CA GLU A 174 -3.11 14.65 27.76
C GLU A 174 -4.46 13.96 27.52
N HIS A 175 -4.61 13.31 26.37
CA HIS A 175 -5.83 12.57 26.03
C HIS A 175 -6.10 11.39 26.99
N ARG A 176 -5.06 10.72 27.51
CA ARG A 176 -5.24 9.64 28.50
C ARG A 176 -5.75 10.14 29.86
N THR A 177 -5.61 11.43 30.14
CA THR A 177 -5.99 12.04 31.41
C THR A 177 -7.35 12.74 31.39
N SER A 178 -7.99 12.83 30.22
CA SER A 178 -9.35 13.38 30.02
C SER A 178 -10.39 12.27 29.92
#